data_AF-A0A1I1FMA8-F1
#
_entry.id   AF-A0A1I1FMA8-F1
#
_cell.length_a   1.000
_cell.length_b   1.000
_cell.length_c   1.000
_cell.angle_alpha   90.00
_cell.angle_beta   90.00
_cell.angle_gamma   90.00
#
_symmetry.space_group_name_H-M   'P 1'
#
loop_
_entity.id
_entity.type
_entity.pdbx_description
1 polymer ?
#
loop_
_entity_poly.entity_id
_entity_poly.type
_entity_poly.pdbx_seq_one_letter_code
_entity_poly.pdbx_strand_id
1 'polypeptide(L)'
;MTGVGFKATRKTIKHLTKIRTNTTLLHSEYKPVPVEKRLENTKVVKMENGYAKIYVGDSKEGWVESLNEYLNLLTKKENEDIHTIKISYNSVRPEGERLKTFGGTASGPSPLREMFEGINKVLKNEIDPYLAPIETDDKGYGNVRPVHILDIGNLIGANVVVGGKRIF
;
A
#
# COMPACT_ATOMS: atom_id res chain seq x y z
N MET A 1 7.06 -4.77 20.45
CA MET A 1 6.29 -4.01 19.45
C MET A 1 6.42 -2.57 19.90
N THR A 2 7.13 -1.73 19.14
CA THR A 2 7.23 -0.31 19.46
C THR A 2 5.94 0.36 19.01
N GLY A 3 5.26 1.08 19.91
CA GLY A 3 4.12 1.90 19.54
C GLY A 3 4.60 3.15 18.84
N VAL A 4 4.03 3.47 17.68
CA VAL A 4 4.27 4.73 16.97
C VAL A 4 3.02 5.59 17.10
N GLY A 5 3.14 6.76 17.73
CA GLY A 5 2.12 7.80 17.67
C GLY A 5 2.42 8.74 16.51
N PHE A 6 1.49 8.91 15.58
CA PHE A 6 1.61 9.92 14.52
C PHE A 6 0.58 11.04 14.73
N LYS A 7 0.96 12.27 14.38
CA LYS A 7 0.11 13.46 14.58
C LYS A 7 -0.21 14.11 13.23
N ALA A 8 -1.44 13.93 12.75
CA ALA A 8 -1.93 14.58 11.53
C ALA A 8 -2.58 15.93 11.86
N THR A 9 -1.77 17.00 12.01
CA THR A 9 -2.32 18.36 12.21
C THR A 9 -2.57 19.07 10.88
N ARG A 10 -3.51 20.04 10.86
CA ARG A 10 -3.73 20.89 9.69
C ARG A 10 -2.45 21.61 9.20
N LYS A 11 -1.51 21.93 10.11
CA LYS A 11 -0.22 22.55 9.75
C LYS A 11 0.69 21.57 9.00
N THR A 12 0.80 20.33 9.47
CA THR A 12 1.61 19.28 8.83
C THR A 12 1.10 18.93 7.43
N ILE A 13 -0.22 18.96 7.25
CA ILE A 13 -0.88 18.60 5.99
C ILE A 13 -0.62 19.61 4.87
N LYS A 14 -0.45 20.89 5.20
CA LYS A 14 -0.14 21.92 4.19
C LYS A 14 1.20 21.68 3.48
N HIS A 15 2.08 20.86 4.05
CA HIS A 15 3.36 20.50 3.45
C HIS A 15 3.33 19.13 2.75
N LEU A 16 2.22 18.40 2.80
CA LEU A 16 2.10 17.14 2.09
C LEU A 16 1.95 17.40 0.60
N THR A 17 2.65 16.60 -0.20
CA THR A 17 2.46 16.56 -1.64
C THR A 17 1.03 16.16 -1.94
N LYS A 18 0.41 16.84 -2.92
CA LYS A 18 -0.90 16.45 -3.42
C LYS A 18 -0.86 15.01 -3.91
N ILE A 19 -1.96 14.28 -3.76
CA ILE A 19 -2.07 12.90 -4.18
C ILE A 19 -3.08 12.77 -5.32
N ARG A 20 -2.79 11.90 -6.27
CA ARG A 20 -3.71 11.53 -7.35
C ARG A 20 -4.75 10.55 -6.86
N THR A 21 -6.01 10.82 -7.19
CA THR A 21 -7.14 9.91 -6.92
C THR A 21 -7.72 9.29 -8.19
N ASN A 22 -7.26 9.74 -9.36
CA ASN A 22 -7.71 9.30 -10.69
C ASN A 22 -6.97 8.06 -11.21
N THR A 23 -6.56 7.15 -10.33
CA THR A 23 -5.90 5.90 -10.70
C THR A 23 -6.79 4.68 -10.44
N THR A 24 -6.56 3.61 -11.17
CA THR A 24 -7.20 2.31 -10.97
C THR A 24 -6.23 1.37 -10.29
N LEU A 25 -6.62 0.84 -9.13
CA LEU A 25 -5.87 -0.22 -8.44
C LEU A 25 -6.38 -1.59 -8.89
N LEU A 26 -5.47 -2.44 -9.36
CA LEU A 26 -5.75 -3.83 -9.69
C LEU A 26 -4.86 -4.77 -8.86
N HIS A 27 -5.42 -5.87 -8.42
CA HIS A 27 -4.69 -6.93 -7.74
C HIS A 27 -4.47 -8.10 -8.69
N SER A 28 -3.24 -8.58 -8.79
CA SER A 28 -2.94 -9.80 -9.55
C SER A 28 -3.50 -11.00 -8.80
N GLU A 29 -3.92 -12.02 -9.56
CA GLU A 29 -4.22 -13.33 -9.00
C GLU A 29 -2.99 -13.85 -8.23
N TYR A 30 -3.20 -14.33 -7.01
CA TYR A 30 -2.12 -14.85 -6.18
C TYR A 30 -1.73 -16.25 -6.62
N LYS A 31 -0.53 -16.37 -7.21
CA LYS A 31 0.11 -17.63 -7.60
C LYS A 31 1.50 -17.65 -6.97
N PRO A 32 1.67 -18.25 -5.78
CA PRO A 32 2.95 -18.21 -5.06
C PRO A 32 4.05 -18.85 -5.92
N VAL A 33 5.18 -18.16 -6.02
CA VAL A 33 6.37 -18.72 -6.69
C VAL A 33 7.17 -19.58 -5.71
N PRO A 34 7.96 -20.55 -6.21
CA PRO A 34 8.92 -21.31 -5.39
C PRO A 34 9.85 -20.37 -4.61
N VAL A 35 10.30 -20.82 -3.43
CA VAL A 35 11.08 -20.00 -2.48
C VAL A 35 12.29 -19.36 -3.15
N GLU A 36 12.95 -20.09 -4.07
CA GLU A 36 14.16 -19.66 -4.77
C GLU A 36 13.90 -18.54 -5.79
N LYS A 37 12.64 -18.37 -6.20
CA LYS A 37 12.19 -17.34 -7.16
C LYS A 37 11.50 -16.15 -6.48
N ARG A 38 11.31 -16.20 -5.16
CA ARG A 38 10.69 -15.09 -4.42
C ARG A 38 11.66 -13.91 -4.42
N LEU A 39 11.13 -12.74 -4.76
CA LEU A 39 11.86 -11.49 -4.59
C LEU A 39 11.97 -11.17 -3.10
N GLU A 40 13.15 -10.82 -2.63
CA GLU A 40 13.33 -10.30 -1.27
C GLU A 40 12.86 -8.85 -1.17
N ASN A 41 13.25 -8.02 -2.14
CA ASN A 41 12.91 -6.60 -2.23
C ASN A 41 11.82 -6.34 -3.27
N THR A 42 11.14 -5.21 -3.15
CA THR A 42 10.09 -4.85 -4.10
C THR A 42 10.67 -4.42 -5.44
N LYS A 43 10.01 -4.84 -6.52
CA LYS A 43 10.34 -4.41 -7.87
C LYS A 43 9.16 -3.71 -8.53
N VAL A 44 9.40 -2.55 -9.15
CA VAL A 44 8.39 -1.82 -9.92
C VAL A 44 8.75 -1.87 -11.40
N VAL A 45 7.75 -2.14 -12.24
CA VAL A 45 7.88 -2.09 -13.70
C VAL A 45 6.83 -1.14 -14.22
N LYS A 46 7.26 -0.04 -14.84
CA LYS A 46 6.38 0.91 -15.55
C LYS A 46 6.34 0.52 -17.03
N MET A 47 5.16 0.55 -17.62
CA MET A 47 4.90 0.19 -19.01
C MET A 47 4.47 1.45 -19.77
N GLU A 48 4.83 1.55 -21.05
CA GLU A 48 4.55 2.72 -21.89
C GLU A 48 3.05 2.98 -22.11
N ASN A 49 2.19 1.99 -21.86
CA ASN A 49 0.74 2.11 -21.97
C ASN A 49 0.06 2.68 -20.70
N GLY A 50 0.82 3.28 -19.79
CA GLY A 50 0.30 3.89 -18.56
C GLY A 50 -0.02 2.89 -17.44
N TYR A 51 0.56 1.69 -17.50
CA TYR A 51 0.45 0.67 -16.46
C TYR A 51 1.72 0.63 -15.61
N ALA A 52 1.55 0.61 -14.29
CA ALA A 52 2.62 0.29 -13.36
C ALA A 52 2.33 -1.05 -12.68
N LYS A 53 3.33 -1.92 -12.58
CA LYS A 53 3.23 -3.17 -11.84
C LYS A 53 4.22 -3.23 -10.69
N ILE A 54 3.70 -3.37 -9.48
CA ILE A 54 4.47 -3.55 -8.25
C ILE A 54 4.52 -5.04 -7.92
N TYR A 55 5.72 -5.61 -7.87
CA TYR A 55 5.99 -6.96 -7.38
C TYR A 55 6.48 -6.85 -5.94
N VAL A 56 5.65 -7.26 -4.99
CA VAL A 56 5.96 -7.13 -3.57
C VAL A 56 7.01 -8.15 -3.15
N GLY A 57 8.05 -7.71 -2.44
CA GLY A 57 9.08 -8.60 -1.88
C GLY A 57 8.62 -9.38 -0.64
N ASP A 58 9.27 -10.50 -0.34
CA ASP A 58 9.00 -11.41 0.79
C ASP A 58 9.79 -11.08 2.06
N SER A 59 10.03 -9.78 2.28
CA SER A 59 10.73 -9.23 3.45
C SER A 59 9.95 -8.05 4.05
N LYS A 60 10.30 -7.65 5.27
CA LYS A 60 9.66 -6.48 5.91
C LYS A 60 9.99 -5.21 5.13
N GLU A 61 11.23 -5.10 4.70
CA GLU A 61 11.77 -4.03 3.88
C GLU A 61 11.04 -3.99 2.54
N GLY A 62 10.85 -5.14 1.89
CA GLY A 62 10.06 -5.27 0.66
C GLY A 62 8.61 -4.80 0.84
N TRP A 63 7.98 -5.06 1.98
CA TRP A 63 6.62 -4.56 2.25
C TRP A 63 6.59 -3.03 2.38
N VAL A 64 7.56 -2.46 3.12
CA VAL A 64 7.70 -1.01 3.26
C VAL A 64 7.98 -0.35 1.91
N GLU A 65 8.89 -0.92 1.11
CA GLU A 65 9.19 -0.46 -0.24
C GLU A 65 7.94 -0.48 -1.13
N SER A 66 7.13 -1.54 -1.08
CA SER A 66 5.91 -1.63 -1.89
C SER A 66 4.89 -0.53 -1.58
N LEU A 67 4.75 -0.17 -0.31
CA LEU A 67 3.89 0.93 0.10
C LEU A 67 4.47 2.28 -0.35
N ASN A 68 5.78 2.48 -0.18
CA ASN A 68 6.46 3.70 -0.61
C ASN A 68 6.33 3.89 -2.14
N GLU A 69 6.56 2.84 -2.91
CA GLU A 69 6.43 2.86 -4.36
C GLU A 69 4.98 3.13 -4.80
N TYR A 70 4.00 2.52 -4.14
CA TYR A 70 2.59 2.83 -4.40
C TYR A 70 2.28 4.32 -4.17
N LEU A 71 2.71 4.91 -3.05
CA LEU A 71 2.52 6.33 -2.79
C LEU A 71 3.30 7.23 -3.76
N ASN A 72 4.51 6.82 -4.19
CA ASN A 72 5.30 7.54 -5.19
C ASN A 72 4.58 7.61 -6.55
N LEU A 73 3.92 6.52 -6.97
CA LEU A 73 3.12 6.50 -8.21
C LEU A 73 1.93 7.48 -8.14
N LEU A 74 1.38 7.71 -6.94
CA LEU A 74 0.26 8.62 -6.75
C LEU A 74 0.67 10.09 -6.54
N THR A 75 1.94 10.38 -6.20
CA THR A 75 2.36 11.73 -5.78
C THR A 75 3.38 12.38 -6.70
N LYS A 76 4.27 11.61 -7.34
CA LYS A 76 5.31 12.18 -8.21
C LYS A 76 4.74 12.53 -9.59
N LYS A 77 5.08 13.73 -10.08
CA LYS A 77 4.64 14.24 -11.39
C LYS A 77 5.15 13.43 -12.58
N GLU A 78 6.31 12.80 -12.44
CA GLU A 78 6.91 11.91 -13.45
C GLU A 78 6.06 10.66 -13.74
N ASN A 79 5.04 10.38 -12.91
CA ASN A 79 4.13 9.25 -13.04
C ASN A 79 2.73 9.67 -13.51
N GLU A 80 2.55 10.92 -13.98
CA GLU A 80 1.26 11.44 -14.44
C GLU A 80 0.62 10.59 -15.57
N ASP A 81 1.44 9.93 -16.39
CA ASP A 81 1.04 9.02 -17.46
C ASP A 81 0.43 7.69 -16.96
N ILE A 82 0.69 7.34 -15.70
CA ILE A 82 0.22 6.08 -15.10
C ILE A 82 -1.24 6.25 -14.69
N HIS A 83 -2.14 5.50 -15.32
CA HIS A 83 -3.57 5.47 -14.96
C HIS A 83 -3.95 4.20 -14.19
N THR A 84 -3.19 3.11 -14.37
CA THR A 84 -3.48 1.82 -13.73
C THR A 84 -2.26 1.30 -12.96
N ILE A 85 -2.46 0.97 -11.69
CA ILE A 85 -1.45 0.38 -10.81
C ILE A 85 -1.88 -1.05 -10.49
N LYS A 86 -1.05 -2.02 -10.83
CA LYS A 86 -1.26 -3.44 -10.58
C LYS A 86 -0.30 -3.95 -9.52
N ILE A 87 -0.81 -4.56 -8.45
CA ILE A 87 0.04 -5.13 -7.40
C ILE A 87 0.07 -6.66 -7.53
N SER A 88 1.24 -7.25 -7.36
CA SER A 88 1.50 -8.68 -7.44
C SER A 88 2.14 -9.17 -6.15
N TYR A 89 1.46 -10.10 -5.48
CA TYR A 89 1.90 -10.67 -4.21
C TYR A 89 2.59 -12.04 -4.35
N ASN A 90 2.85 -12.51 -5.58
CA ASN A 90 3.31 -13.87 -5.85
C ASN A 90 4.63 -14.26 -5.15
N SER A 91 5.49 -13.29 -4.81
CA SER A 91 6.70 -13.56 -4.03
C SER A 91 6.43 -13.70 -2.54
N VAL A 92 5.34 -13.12 -2.02
CA VAL A 92 5.01 -13.15 -0.59
C VAL A 92 4.66 -14.59 -0.20
N ARG A 93 5.31 -15.07 0.86
CA ARG A 93 5.08 -16.40 1.41
C ARG A 93 3.61 -16.63 1.75
N PRO A 94 3.08 -17.85 1.54
CA PRO A 94 1.70 -18.18 1.87
C PRO A 94 1.44 -18.15 3.37
N GLU A 95 0.16 -18.09 3.74
CA GLU A 95 -0.25 -18.21 5.13
C GLU A 95 0.20 -19.56 5.70
N GLY A 96 0.63 -19.56 6.97
CA GLY A 96 1.07 -20.77 7.68
C GLY A 96 2.57 -21.08 7.53
N GLU A 97 3.29 -20.43 6.61
CA GLU A 97 4.73 -20.68 6.44
C GLU A 97 5.52 -20.21 7.68
N ARG A 98 6.41 -21.06 8.20
CA ARG A 98 7.13 -20.80 9.45
C ARG A 98 8.13 -19.66 9.28
N LEU A 99 8.08 -18.67 10.19
CA LEU A 99 9.02 -17.57 10.21
C LEU A 99 10.32 -17.98 10.92
N LYS A 100 11.47 -17.83 10.23
CA LYS A 100 12.78 -18.22 10.77
C LYS A 100 13.24 -17.40 11.99
N THR A 101 12.81 -16.13 12.09
CA THR A 101 13.40 -15.13 12.99
C THR A 101 12.55 -14.73 14.19
N PHE A 102 11.22 -14.90 14.15
CA PHE A 102 10.32 -14.35 15.18
C PHE A 102 9.50 -15.37 15.97
N GLY A 103 9.57 -16.66 15.59
CA GLY A 103 8.60 -17.66 16.06
C GLY A 103 7.19 -17.37 15.50
N GLY A 104 6.46 -18.42 15.13
CA GLY A 104 5.12 -18.31 14.55
C GLY A 104 5.07 -18.48 13.03
N THR A 105 3.89 -18.19 12.47
CA THR A 105 3.55 -18.43 11.06
C THR A 105 3.26 -17.12 10.33
N ALA A 106 3.55 -17.11 9.04
CA ALA A 106 3.19 -16.01 8.16
C ALA A 106 1.66 -15.90 8.01
N SER A 107 1.15 -14.69 7.90
CA SER A 107 -0.26 -14.41 7.62
C SER A 107 -0.63 -14.44 6.14
N GLY A 108 0.35 -14.64 5.27
CA GLY A 108 0.15 -14.61 3.83
C GLY A 108 0.01 -13.19 3.26
N PRO A 109 -0.40 -13.06 1.99
CA PRO A 109 -0.50 -11.77 1.32
C PRO A 109 -1.80 -10.99 1.59
N SER A 110 -2.81 -11.59 2.25
CA SER A 110 -4.12 -10.95 2.47
C SER A 110 -4.02 -9.59 3.17
N PRO A 111 -3.24 -9.44 4.27
CA PRO A 111 -3.15 -8.16 4.98
C PRO A 111 -2.59 -7.03 4.10
N LEU A 112 -1.63 -7.34 3.23
CA LEU A 112 -1.11 -6.38 2.26
C LEU A 112 -2.17 -5.98 1.25
N ARG A 113 -2.91 -6.96 0.71
CA ARG A 113 -3.99 -6.71 -0.24
C ARG A 113 -5.06 -5.80 0.36
N GLU A 114 -5.49 -6.09 1.59
CA GLU A 114 -6.47 -5.30 2.34
C GLU A 114 -5.95 -3.88 2.61
N MET A 115 -4.68 -3.72 2.95
CA MET A 115 -4.05 -2.41 3.15
C MET A 115 -4.10 -1.56 1.86
N PHE A 116 -3.65 -2.09 0.72
CA PHE A 116 -3.66 -1.36 -0.54
C PHE A 116 -5.08 -1.02 -1.01
N GLU A 117 -6.00 -1.98 -0.89
CA GLU A 117 -7.42 -1.79 -1.18
C GLU A 117 -8.03 -0.70 -0.30
N GLY A 118 -7.78 -0.76 1.00
CA GLY A 118 -8.23 0.23 1.97
C GLY A 118 -7.70 1.63 1.65
N ILE A 119 -6.41 1.77 1.34
CA ILE A 119 -5.81 3.07 0.98
C ILE A 119 -6.50 3.62 -0.26
N ASN A 120 -6.72 2.80 -1.30
CA ASN A 120 -7.44 3.22 -2.49
C ASN A 120 -8.87 3.71 -2.16
N LYS A 121 -9.60 2.99 -1.30
CA LYS A 121 -10.95 3.38 -0.85
C LYS A 121 -10.97 4.67 -0.03
N VAL A 122 -10.00 4.87 0.86
CA VAL A 122 -9.83 6.13 1.61
C VAL A 122 -9.70 7.30 0.62
N LEU A 123 -8.82 7.16 -0.38
CA LEU A 123 -8.54 8.22 -1.34
C LEU A 123 -9.70 8.50 -2.29
N LYS A 124 -10.54 7.49 -2.56
CA LYS A 124 -11.75 7.60 -3.38
C LYS A 124 -13.01 7.94 -2.58
N ASN A 125 -12.87 8.17 -1.27
CA ASN A 125 -14.00 8.50 -0.39
C ASN A 125 -15.09 7.41 -0.39
N GLU A 126 -14.68 6.14 -0.45
CA GLU A 126 -15.58 4.97 -0.48
C GLU A 126 -15.81 4.37 0.92
N ILE A 127 -15.20 4.93 1.97
CA ILE A 127 -15.29 4.42 3.34
C ILE A 127 -16.36 5.16 4.15
N ASP A 128 -16.36 6.49 4.11
CA ASP A 128 -17.32 7.32 4.84
C ASP A 128 -18.17 8.13 3.85
N PRO A 129 -19.46 7.81 3.70
CA PRO A 129 -20.35 8.52 2.77
C PRO A 129 -20.65 9.97 3.20
N TYR A 130 -20.41 10.33 4.46
CA TYR A 130 -20.62 11.68 4.97
C TYR A 130 -19.39 12.57 4.82
N LEU A 131 -18.24 11.97 4.52
CA LEU A 131 -17.03 12.70 4.22
C LEU A 131 -17.12 13.27 2.80
N ALA A 132 -16.89 14.57 2.63
CA ALA A 132 -16.88 15.17 1.31
C ALA A 132 -15.72 14.58 0.47
N PRO A 133 -15.83 14.36 -0.84
CA PRO A 133 -14.71 13.89 -1.65
C PRO A 133 -13.46 14.78 -1.55
N ILE A 134 -12.30 14.26 -1.96
CA ILE A 134 -11.10 15.09 -2.12
C ILE A 134 -11.31 15.99 -3.33
N GLU A 135 -11.22 17.31 -3.14
CA GLU A 135 -11.21 18.26 -4.26
C GLU A 135 -9.89 18.11 -5.04
N THR A 136 -10.01 17.83 -6.33
CA THR A 136 -8.88 17.62 -7.24
C THR A 136 -8.81 18.67 -8.33
N ASP A 137 -7.61 18.95 -8.82
CA ASP A 137 -7.40 19.69 -10.07
C ASP A 137 -7.67 18.81 -11.32
N ASP A 138 -7.56 19.38 -12.52
CA ASP A 138 -7.81 18.71 -13.81
C ASP A 138 -6.94 17.46 -14.03
N LYS A 139 -5.80 17.39 -13.32
CA LYS A 139 -4.86 16.26 -13.38
C LYS A 139 -5.17 15.19 -12.32
N GLY A 140 -6.19 15.39 -11.51
CA GLY A 140 -6.62 14.49 -10.44
C GLY A 140 -5.84 14.63 -9.14
N TYR A 141 -5.00 15.67 -8.99
CA TYR A 141 -4.26 15.90 -7.74
C TYR A 141 -5.11 16.66 -6.73
N GLY A 142 -5.23 16.10 -5.54
CA GLY A 142 -5.98 16.70 -4.44
C GLY A 142 -5.21 16.74 -3.12
N ASN A 143 -5.70 17.59 -2.20
CA ASN A 143 -5.14 17.69 -0.86
C ASN A 143 -5.83 16.69 0.07
N VAL A 144 -5.04 15.80 0.68
CA VAL A 144 -5.57 14.91 1.72
C VAL A 144 -5.91 15.68 2.99
N ARG A 145 -6.91 15.21 3.73
CA ARG A 145 -7.35 15.77 5.02
C ARG A 145 -6.82 14.91 6.18
N PRO A 146 -6.85 15.41 7.42
CA PRO A 146 -6.37 14.65 8.57
C PRO A 146 -7.02 13.26 8.69
N VAL A 147 -8.32 13.17 8.42
CA VAL A 147 -9.07 11.91 8.46
C VAL A 147 -8.50 10.86 7.52
N HIS A 148 -8.18 11.21 6.27
CA HIS A 148 -7.56 10.26 5.33
C HIS A 148 -6.22 9.74 5.82
N ILE A 149 -5.40 10.61 6.44
CA ILE A 149 -4.09 10.22 6.97
C ILE A 149 -4.25 9.29 8.17
N LEU A 150 -5.23 9.56 9.03
CA LEU A 150 -5.57 8.70 10.17
C LEU A 150 -6.01 7.32 9.68
N ASP A 151 -6.91 7.26 8.69
CA ASP A 151 -7.39 5.99 8.13
C ASP A 151 -6.28 5.19 7.45
N ILE A 152 -5.43 5.85 6.64
CA ILE A 152 -4.26 5.22 6.04
C ILE A 152 -3.31 4.70 7.12
N GLY A 153 -3.05 5.48 8.18
CA GLY A 153 -2.22 5.06 9.31
C GLY A 153 -2.79 3.85 10.05
N ASN A 154 -4.12 3.81 10.23
CA ASN A 154 -4.81 2.67 10.83
C ASN A 154 -4.69 1.40 9.97
N LEU A 155 -4.82 1.52 8.64
CA LEU A 155 -4.66 0.40 7.70
C LEU A 155 -3.23 -0.16 7.72
N ILE A 156 -2.22 0.71 7.76
CA ILE A 156 -0.82 0.31 7.90
C ILE A 156 -0.61 -0.42 9.25
N GLY A 157 -1.16 0.13 10.33
CA GLY A 157 -1.11 -0.48 11.66
C GLY A 157 -1.74 -1.87 11.69
N ALA A 158 -2.93 -2.03 11.11
CA ALA A 158 -3.62 -3.31 11.00
C ALA A 158 -2.79 -4.35 10.23
N ASN A 159 -2.20 -3.96 9.09
CA ASN A 159 -1.34 -4.84 8.31
C ASN A 159 -0.12 -5.34 9.12
N VAL A 160 0.52 -4.47 9.91
CA VAL A 160 1.67 -4.83 10.75
C VAL A 160 1.28 -5.78 11.88
N VAL A 161 0.12 -5.56 12.51
CA VAL A 161 -0.37 -6.42 13.61
C VAL A 161 -0.71 -7.82 13.10
N VAL A 162 -1.38 -7.92 11.95
CA VAL A 162 -1.76 -9.21 11.35
C VAL A 162 -0.56 -9.92 10.71
N GLY A 163 0.44 -9.16 10.23
CA GLY A 163 1.70 -9.65 9.64
C GLY A 163 2.52 -10.59 10.54
N GLY A 164 2.36 -10.50 11.85
CA GLY A 164 3.07 -11.34 12.83
C GLY A 164 2.13 -12.11 13.74
N LYS A 165 1.62 -13.27 13.29
CA LYS A 165 0.91 -14.20 14.18
C LYS A 165 1.91 -14.84 15.14
N ARG A 166 1.97 -14.34 16.37
CA ARG A 166 2.63 -15.02 17.49
C ARG A 166 1.67 -16.06 18.05
N ILE A 167 2.03 -17.32 17.91
CA ILE A 167 1.40 -18.42 18.64
C ILE A 167 2.09 -18.45 20.00
N PHE A 168 1.33 -18.23 21.08
CA PHE A 168 1.76 -18.53 22.44
C PHE A 168 1.61 -20.02 22.71
#